data_AF-A0A960PBA5-F1
#
_entry.id   AF-A0A960PBA5-F1
#
_cell.length_a   1.000
_cell.length_b   1.000
_cell.length_c   1.000
_cell.angle_alpha   90.00
_cell.angle_beta   90.00
_cell.angle_gamma   90.00
#
_symmetry.space_group_name_H-M   'P 1'
#
loop_
_entity.id
_entity.type
_entity.pdbx_description
1 polymer ?
#
loop_
_entity_poly.entity_id
_entity_poly.type
_entity_poly.pdbx_seq_one_letter_code
_entity_poly.pdbx_strand_id
1 'polypeptide(L)'
;MRDWPRRAPLLALFALGVAISAQTSREAILLVNIGDAATGEPTPARVWLTDARGETPPILGIEQLAVMWGRFDRPEGYALQPDGSFYADGAFQARLSPGDYTLRIEKGYEYEPRSETIEAKA
;
A
#
# COMPACT_ATOMS: atom_id res chain seq x y z
N MET A 1 22.12 -50.10 55.72
CA MET A 1 21.02 -50.26 54.75
C MET A 1 20.15 -49.02 54.91
N ARG A 2 19.98 -48.10 53.95
CA ARG A 2 20.11 -48.22 52.49
C ARG A 2 18.89 -47.67 51.74
N ASP A 3 18.19 -46.64 52.21
CA ASP A 3 16.88 -46.30 51.63
C ASP A 3 16.67 -44.78 51.51
N TRP A 4 17.42 -44.16 50.59
CA TRP A 4 17.02 -42.92 49.92
C TRP A 4 16.91 -43.24 48.44
N PRO A 5 15.73 -43.08 47.82
CA PRO A 5 15.65 -42.42 46.51
C PRO A 5 14.25 -41.73 46.33
N ARG A 6 13.97 -40.67 45.59
CA ARG A 6 14.65 -39.72 44.70
C ARG A 6 13.73 -38.49 44.67
N ARG A 7 14.29 -37.28 44.61
CA ARG A 7 13.56 -36.13 44.09
C ARG A 7 13.20 -36.44 42.63
N ALA A 8 11.93 -36.32 42.27
CA ALA A 8 11.51 -36.36 40.87
C ALA A 8 11.28 -34.91 40.40
N PRO A 9 12.15 -34.35 39.54
CA PRO A 9 11.78 -33.23 38.70
C PRO A 9 11.30 -33.79 37.36
N LEU A 10 10.02 -33.65 37.05
CA LEU A 10 9.51 -33.80 35.67
C LEU A 10 8.93 -32.44 35.31
N LEU A 11 9.79 -31.54 34.81
CA LEU A 11 9.99 -31.29 33.38
C LEU A 11 8.77 -30.60 32.77
N ALA A 12 8.95 -29.29 32.62
CA ALA A 12 8.10 -28.39 31.88
C ALA A 12 7.81 -28.92 30.47
N LEU A 13 6.53 -29.07 30.15
CA LEU A 13 6.05 -29.14 28.77
C LEU A 13 5.49 -27.77 28.40
N PHE A 14 6.39 -26.83 28.13
CA PHE A 14 6.02 -25.64 27.35
C PHE A 14 5.98 -26.10 25.89
N ALA A 15 4.81 -26.56 25.45
CA ALA A 15 4.56 -26.83 24.03
C ALA A 15 4.56 -25.48 23.30
N LEU A 16 5.72 -25.09 22.77
CA LEU A 16 5.87 -23.95 21.89
C LEU A 16 5.23 -24.31 20.54
N GLY A 17 3.91 -24.19 20.44
CA GLY A 17 3.18 -24.29 19.19
C GLY A 17 3.45 -23.04 18.36
N VAL A 18 4.49 -23.07 17.52
CA VAL A 18 4.67 -22.06 16.49
C VAL A 18 3.64 -22.35 15.39
N ALA A 19 2.50 -21.67 15.47
CA ALA A 19 1.55 -21.62 14.36
C ALA A 19 2.12 -20.69 13.28
N ILE A 20 2.74 -21.27 12.25
CA ILE A 20 3.11 -20.54 11.05
C ILE A 20 1.84 -20.38 10.21
N SER A 21 1.12 -19.28 10.41
CA SER A 21 0.03 -18.91 9.52
C SER A 21 0.63 -18.28 8.27
N ALA A 22 0.75 -19.06 7.19
CA ALA A 22 0.90 -18.50 5.85
C ALA A 22 -0.44 -17.85 5.48
N GLN A 23 -0.55 -16.55 5.74
CA GLN A 23 -1.71 -15.78 5.29
C GLN A 23 -1.57 -15.64 3.78
N THR A 24 -2.39 -16.39 3.02
CA THR A 24 -2.58 -16.12 1.59
C THR A 24 -3.00 -14.65 1.49
N SER A 25 -2.08 -13.77 1.10
CA SER A 25 -2.44 -12.40 0.74
C SER A 25 -3.26 -12.52 -0.54
N ARG A 26 -4.58 -12.47 -0.41
CA ARG A 26 -5.42 -12.31 -1.60
C ARG A 26 -5.09 -10.94 -2.17
N GLU A 27 -4.71 -10.85 -3.43
CA GLU A 27 -4.43 -9.56 -4.06
C GLU A 27 -5.73 -8.77 -4.21
N ALA A 28 -5.71 -7.48 -3.88
CA ALA A 28 -6.77 -6.53 -4.13
C ALA A 28 -6.38 -5.62 -5.31
N ILE A 29 -7.35 -5.27 -6.16
CA ILE A 29 -7.15 -4.33 -7.27
C ILE A 29 -7.86 -3.01 -6.91
N LEU A 30 -7.08 -1.94 -6.82
CA LEU A 30 -7.57 -0.58 -6.67
C LEU A 30 -7.56 0.11 -8.04
N LEU A 31 -8.73 0.54 -8.51
CA LEU A 31 -8.91 1.32 -9.73
C LEU A 31 -9.24 2.76 -9.34
N VAL A 32 -8.45 3.71 -9.82
CA VAL A 32 -8.65 5.14 -9.53
C VAL A 32 -8.71 5.93 -10.82
N ASN A 33 -9.76 6.75 -10.94
CA ASN A 33 -9.89 7.78 -11.97
C ASN A 33 -9.75 9.15 -11.31
N ILE A 34 -8.94 10.01 -11.92
CA ILE A 34 -8.66 11.36 -11.47
C ILE A 34 -9.13 12.29 -12.58
N GLY A 35 -10.10 13.15 -12.27
CA GLY A 35 -10.66 14.06 -13.25
C GLY A 35 -11.03 15.41 -12.67
N ASP A 36 -11.13 16.40 -13.54
CA ASP A 36 -11.62 17.72 -13.20
C ASP A 36 -13.12 17.65 -12.94
N ALA A 37 -13.57 18.16 -11.80
CA ALA A 37 -14.98 18.04 -11.40
C ALA A 37 -15.93 18.90 -12.25
N ALA A 38 -15.43 19.97 -12.89
CA ALA A 38 -16.22 20.86 -13.73
C ALA A 38 -16.32 20.34 -15.17
N THR A 39 -15.24 19.80 -15.72
CA THR A 39 -15.21 19.34 -17.12
C THR A 39 -15.40 17.83 -17.29
N GLY A 40 -15.12 17.05 -16.25
CA GLY A 40 -15.08 15.59 -16.29
C GLY A 40 -13.85 15.03 -17.02
N GLU A 41 -12.89 15.87 -17.41
CA GLU A 41 -11.72 15.45 -18.17
C GLU A 41 -10.68 14.76 -17.27
N PRO A 42 -10.03 13.68 -17.75
CA PRO A 42 -8.92 13.05 -17.05
C PRO A 42 -7.82 14.06 -16.76
N THR A 43 -7.36 14.07 -15.52
CA THR A 43 -6.49 15.13 -15.01
C THR A 43 -5.19 14.52 -14.47
N PRO A 44 -4.03 14.83 -15.08
CA PRO A 44 -2.75 14.36 -14.59
C PRO A 44 -2.46 14.94 -13.21
N ALA A 45 -2.13 14.09 -12.25
CA ALA A 45 -1.92 14.48 -10.86
C ALA A 45 -0.82 13.65 -10.19
N ARG A 46 -0.22 14.23 -9.14
CA ARG A 46 0.69 13.54 -8.23
C ARG A 46 -0.10 12.79 -7.18
N VAL A 47 0.27 11.55 -6.93
CA VAL A 47 -0.43 10.63 -6.05
C VAL A 47 0.52 10.10 -4.98
N TRP A 48 0.03 10.04 -3.75
CA TRP A 48 0.62 9.26 -2.68
C TRP A 48 -0.40 8.23 -2.21
N LEU A 49 0.09 7.02 -1.98
CA LEU A 49 -0.69 5.94 -1.40
C LEU A 49 0.05 5.46 -0.17
N THR A 50 -0.59 5.53 0.99
CA THR A 50 -0.04 5.03 2.25
C THR A 50 -0.97 4.00 2.86
N ASP A 51 -0.42 3.00 3.54
CA ASP A 51 -1.21 2.04 4.31
C ASP A 51 -1.75 2.67 5.62
N ALA A 52 -2.47 1.87 6.41
CA ALA A 52 -3.00 2.29 7.71
C ALA A 52 -1.92 2.73 8.73
N ARG A 53 -0.64 2.44 8.49
CA ARG A 53 0.49 2.87 9.33
C ARG A 53 1.10 4.18 8.82
N GLY A 54 0.65 4.69 7.68
CA GLY A 54 1.22 5.87 7.02
C GLY A 54 2.48 5.56 6.20
N GLU A 55 2.77 4.28 5.94
CA GLU A 55 3.93 3.86 5.17
C GLU A 55 3.55 3.63 3.70
N THR A 56 4.49 3.84 2.78
CA THR A 56 4.31 3.44 1.38
C THR A 56 4.17 1.92 1.33
N PRO A 57 3.01 1.38 0.89
CA PRO A 57 2.79 -0.05 0.96
C PRO A 57 3.72 -0.79 -0.01
N PRO A 58 3.97 -2.09 0.21
CA PRO A 58 4.57 -2.95 -0.81
C PRO A 58 3.57 -3.09 -1.96
N ILE A 59 3.78 -2.28 -3.00
CA ILE A 59 2.95 -2.28 -4.20
C ILE A 59 3.40 -3.45 -5.09
N LEU A 60 2.50 -4.41 -5.30
CA LEU A 60 2.77 -5.60 -6.11
C LEU A 60 2.81 -5.28 -7.61
N GLY A 61 2.17 -4.18 -8.00
CA GLY A 61 2.29 -3.55 -9.31
C GLY A 61 1.38 -2.33 -9.40
N ILE A 62 1.84 -1.26 -10.07
CA ILE A 62 0.95 -0.20 -10.56
C ILE A 62 1.05 -0.15 -12.08
N GLU A 63 -0.09 -0.16 -12.73
CA GLU A 63 -0.22 0.09 -14.15
C GLU A 63 -0.64 1.55 -14.38
N GLN A 64 -0.22 2.11 -15.52
CA GLN A 64 -0.50 3.50 -15.93
C GLN A 64 0.19 4.58 -15.07
N LEU A 65 1.41 4.30 -14.61
CA LEU A 65 2.28 5.28 -13.95
C LEU A 65 2.89 6.30 -14.92
N ALA A 66 2.36 7.51 -15.01
CA ALA A 66 3.14 8.57 -15.65
C ALA A 66 4.40 8.88 -14.81
N VAL A 67 5.52 9.13 -15.47
CA VAL A 67 6.69 9.78 -14.87
C VAL A 67 6.70 11.19 -15.37
N MET A 68 6.20 12.10 -14.56
CA MET A 68 6.52 13.51 -14.79
C MET A 68 7.92 13.80 -14.24
N TRP A 69 8.96 13.51 -15.04
CA TRP A 69 10.25 14.22 -14.97
C TRP A 69 10.32 15.35 -16.01
N GLY A 70 9.27 15.55 -16.81
CA GLY A 70 9.25 16.49 -17.93
C GLY A 70 9.09 17.94 -17.51
N ARG A 71 9.80 18.83 -18.22
CA ARG A 71 9.53 20.27 -18.24
C ARG A 71 8.06 20.45 -18.65
N PHE A 72 7.26 21.20 -17.88
CA PHE A 72 5.86 21.55 -18.19
C PHE A 72 4.78 20.46 -17.95
N ASP A 73 4.90 19.68 -16.88
CA ASP A 73 3.82 18.79 -16.42
C ASP A 73 3.35 17.72 -17.42
N ARG A 74 4.26 17.19 -18.23
CA ARG A 74 3.98 16.12 -19.21
C ARG A 74 4.57 14.77 -18.78
N PRO A 75 3.90 13.63 -19.08
CA PRO A 75 4.45 12.29 -18.85
C PRO A 75 5.66 11.99 -19.74
N GLU A 76 6.79 11.63 -19.13
CA GLU A 76 8.07 11.23 -19.76
C GLU A 76 8.67 9.94 -19.10
N GLY A 77 7.87 8.87 -18.93
CA GLY A 77 8.33 7.52 -18.44
C GLY A 77 7.36 6.83 -17.45
N TYR A 78 7.79 5.77 -16.72
CA TYR A 78 7.03 5.06 -15.65
C TYR A 78 7.94 4.72 -14.41
N ALA A 79 7.70 5.26 -13.19
CA ALA A 79 8.52 5.09 -11.97
C ALA A 79 7.89 5.73 -10.70
N LEU A 80 8.12 5.11 -9.53
CA LEU A 80 7.90 5.71 -8.20
C LEU A 80 9.03 6.71 -7.87
N GLN A 81 8.70 7.81 -7.21
CA GLN A 81 9.65 8.79 -6.70
C GLN A 81 10.23 8.35 -5.34
N PRO A 82 11.38 8.91 -4.91
CA PRO A 82 12.00 8.56 -3.63
C PRO A 82 11.12 8.80 -2.40
N ASP A 83 10.14 9.70 -2.48
CA ASP A 83 9.18 9.99 -1.41
C ASP A 83 7.93 9.09 -1.45
N GLY A 84 7.94 8.05 -2.29
CA GLY A 84 6.82 7.13 -2.47
C GLY A 84 5.69 7.64 -3.35
N SER A 85 5.78 8.88 -3.86
CA SER A 85 4.79 9.42 -4.78
C SER A 85 4.98 8.92 -6.21
N PHE A 86 3.95 9.03 -7.02
CA PHE A 86 4.02 8.81 -8.45
C PHE A 86 3.06 9.75 -9.18
N TYR A 87 3.17 9.82 -10.50
CA TYR A 87 2.19 10.55 -11.31
C TYR A 87 1.24 9.58 -11.99
N ALA A 88 -0.02 9.95 -12.03
CA ALA A 88 -1.07 9.25 -12.77
C ALA A 88 -1.57 10.19 -13.86
N ASP A 89 -1.67 9.69 -15.09
CA ASP A 89 -2.22 10.44 -16.23
C ASP A 89 -3.75 10.30 -16.26
N GLY A 90 -4.41 10.87 -15.23
CA GLY A 90 -5.86 10.81 -15.08
C GLY A 90 -6.42 9.45 -14.62
N ALA A 91 -5.63 8.37 -14.62
CA ALA A 91 -6.03 7.10 -14.03
C ALA A 91 -4.83 6.25 -13.62
N PHE A 92 -5.04 5.32 -12.70
CA PHE A 92 -4.10 4.24 -12.43
C PHE A 92 -4.78 3.00 -11.85
N GLN A 93 -4.08 1.87 -11.94
CA GLN A 93 -4.48 0.62 -11.32
C GLN A 93 -3.36 0.14 -10.39
N ALA A 94 -3.66 -0.09 -9.12
CA ALA A 94 -2.70 -0.61 -8.15
C ALA A 94 -3.12 -2.01 -7.66
N ARG A 95 -2.16 -2.92 -7.61
CA ARG A 95 -2.30 -4.24 -7.00
C ARG A 95 -1.68 -4.21 -5.61
N LEU A 96 -2.50 -4.45 -4.61
CA LEU A 96 -2.19 -4.25 -3.19
C LEU A 96 -2.62 -5.47 -2.37
N SER A 97 -2.16 -5.55 -1.12
CA SER A 97 -2.83 -6.42 -0.15
C SER A 97 -4.17 -5.81 0.28
N PRO A 98 -5.15 -6.59 0.74
CA PRO A 98 -6.42 -6.04 1.20
C PRO A 98 -6.21 -5.26 2.49
N GLY A 99 -6.92 -4.15 2.65
CA GLY A 99 -6.78 -3.29 3.82
C GLY A 99 -7.15 -1.84 3.53
N ASP A 100 -6.96 -0.99 4.54
CA ASP A 100 -7.23 0.44 4.47
C ASP A 100 -6.00 1.21 4.00
N TYR A 101 -6.22 2.14 3.09
CA TYR A 101 -5.21 3.01 2.50
C TYR A 101 -5.66 4.46 2.54
N THR A 102 -4.70 5.37 2.67
CA THR A 102 -4.92 6.79 2.43
C THR A 102 -4.39 7.13 1.04
N LEU A 103 -5.28 7.65 0.19
CA LEU A 103 -4.95 8.19 -1.12
C LEU A 103 -4.90 9.71 -1.01
N ARG A 104 -3.75 10.31 -1.31
CA ARG A 104 -3.59 11.77 -1.44
C ARG A 104 -3.30 12.10 -2.90
N ILE A 105 -4.01 13.11 -3.40
CA ILE A 105 -3.92 13.57 -4.80
C ILE A 105 -3.66 15.08 -4.78
N GLU A 106 -2.66 15.51 -5.55
CA GLU A 106 -2.33 16.93 -5.71
C GLU A 106 -2.05 17.27 -7.17
N LYS A 107 -2.43 18.49 -7.57
CA LYS A 107 -2.14 19.06 -8.87
C LYS A 107 -1.96 20.56 -8.79
N GLY A 108 -0.72 21.01 -8.93
CA GLY A 108 -0.35 22.42 -9.01
C GLY A 108 -1.02 23.29 -7.94
N TYR A 109 -1.24 24.57 -8.26
CA TYR A 109 -1.99 25.50 -7.40
C TYR A 109 -3.43 25.70 -7.89
N GLU A 110 -3.78 25.09 -9.02
CA GLU A 110 -5.09 25.19 -9.65
C GLU A 110 -6.14 24.34 -8.94
N TYR A 111 -5.71 23.34 -8.15
CA TYR A 111 -6.57 22.39 -7.46
C TYR A 111 -6.24 22.30 -5.97
N GLU A 112 -7.28 22.23 -5.15
CA GLU A 112 -7.13 21.92 -3.73
C GLU A 112 -6.68 20.47 -3.53
N PRO A 113 -5.65 20.21 -2.69
CA PRO A 113 -5.25 18.86 -2.32
C PRO A 113 -6.42 18.03 -1.79
N ARG A 114 -6.49 16.77 -2.21
CA ARG A 114 -7.50 15.82 -1.74
C ARG A 114 -6.86 14.64 -1.05
N SER A 115 -7.46 14.20 0.05
CA SER A 115 -7.03 13.03 0.79
C SER A 115 -8.26 12.20 1.18
N GLU A 116 -8.27 10.93 0.81
CA GLU A 116 -9.40 10.02 1.01
C GLU A 116 -8.92 8.70 1.60
N THR A 117 -9.72 8.09 2.47
CA THR A 117 -9.47 6.73 2.96
C THR A 117 -10.22 5.74 2.06
N ILE A 118 -9.52 4.71 1.59
CA ILE A 118 -10.04 3.72 0.67
C ILE A 118 -9.76 2.32 1.20
N GLU A 119 -10.77 1.46 1.21
CA GLU A 119 -10.65 0.05 1.56
C GLU A 119 -10.41 -0.77 0.28
N ALA A 120 -9.24 -1.39 0.15
CA ALA A 120 -8.96 -2.34 -0.92
C ALA A 120 -9.45 -3.74 -0.51
N LYS A 121 -10.39 -4.29 -1.29
CA LYS A 121 -11.00 -5.60 -1.05
C LYS A 121 -10.46 -6.66 -2.01
N ALA A 122 -10.34 -7.88 -1.51
CA ALA A 122 -9.97 -9.07 -2.28
C ALA A 122 -11.15 -9.69 -3.04
#